data_AF-A0A935PY63-F1
#
_entry.id   AF-A0A935PY63-F1
#
_cell.length_a   1.000
_cell.length_b   1.000
_cell.length_c   1.000
_cell.angle_alpha   90.00
_cell.angle_beta   90.00
_cell.angle_gamma   90.00
#
_symmetry.space_group_name_H-M   'P 1'
#
loop_
_entity.id
_entity.type
_entity.pdbx_description
1 polymer ?
#
loop_
_entity_poly.entity_id
_entity_poly.type
_entity_poly.pdbx_seq_one_letter_code
_entity_poly.pdbx_strand_id
1 'polypeptide(L)'
;MKASQSSRLVIDASIARASGGADAVHPTAATVRDFLQQVLIICHRAVMTPAIRGEWDRHESSFARKWRRSMVAKRKLIILDLPERCDLRTAVDQGSASRNEKSAMIKDLLLVEAAIATDERIIALDDKVKTLFGAESREIPELRTIIWINPVTNPAGTLALLKGEASLRQWTLAAMSKDI
;
A
#
# COMPACT_ATOMS: atom_id res chain seq x y z
N MET A 1 -10.43 23.99 -11.45
CA MET A 1 -10.23 22.62 -10.94
C MET A 1 -8.94 22.62 -10.14
N LYS A 2 -8.97 22.32 -8.83
CA LYS A 2 -7.74 22.13 -8.05
C LYS A 2 -6.96 20.99 -8.73
N ALA A 3 -5.69 21.22 -9.04
CA ALA A 3 -4.82 20.16 -9.55
C ALA A 3 -4.89 19.00 -8.56
N SER A 4 -5.32 17.82 -9.02
CA SER A 4 -5.23 16.61 -8.20
C SER A 4 -3.75 16.40 -7.90
N GLN A 5 -3.41 16.45 -6.62
CA GLN A 5 -2.02 16.37 -6.19
C GLN A 5 -1.49 14.97 -6.52
N SER A 6 -0.52 14.89 -7.43
CA SER A 6 0.14 13.62 -7.77
C SER A 6 0.72 12.99 -6.51
N SER A 7 0.35 11.73 -6.28
CA SER A 7 0.73 10.97 -5.09
C SER A 7 1.61 9.78 -5.46
N ARG A 8 2.59 9.48 -4.62
CA ARG A 8 3.41 8.27 -4.67
C ARG A 8 2.75 7.19 -3.81
N LEU A 9 2.41 6.07 -4.44
CA LEU A 9 1.68 4.98 -3.81
C LEU A 9 2.58 3.75 -3.73
N VAL A 10 2.73 3.21 -2.53
CA VAL A 10 3.26 1.85 -2.34
C VAL A 10 2.12 0.88 -2.57
N ILE A 11 2.22 0.03 -3.59
CA ILE A 11 1.18 -0.94 -3.94
C ILE A 11 1.70 -2.34 -3.68
N ASP A 12 1.06 -3.02 -2.75
CA ASP A 12 1.41 -4.36 -2.31
C ASP A 12 1.23 -5.41 -3.41
N ALA A 13 2.03 -6.47 -3.35
CA ALA A 13 1.91 -7.64 -4.20
C ALA A 13 0.56 -8.36 -4.03
N SER A 14 -0.15 -8.22 -2.90
CA SER A 14 -1.52 -8.74 -2.76
C SER A 14 -2.48 -8.13 -3.80
N ILE A 15 -2.36 -6.83 -4.08
CA ILE A 15 -3.13 -6.12 -5.11
C ILE A 15 -2.73 -6.64 -6.50
N ALA A 16 -1.42 -6.76 -6.74
CA ALA A 16 -0.90 -7.27 -8.01
C ALA A 16 -1.43 -8.68 -8.31
N ARG A 17 -1.43 -9.56 -7.30
CA ARG A 17 -1.94 -10.93 -7.38
C ARG A 17 -3.46 -10.94 -7.61
N ALA A 18 -4.22 -10.20 -6.82
CA ALA A 18 -5.68 -10.21 -6.84
C ALA A 18 -6.28 -9.63 -8.12
N SER A 19 -5.56 -8.77 -8.84
CA SER A 19 -6.03 -8.20 -10.12
C SER A 19 -6.32 -9.25 -11.21
N GLY A 20 -5.74 -10.46 -11.10
CA GLY A 20 -6.07 -11.62 -11.94
C GLY A 20 -5.80 -11.44 -13.45
N GLY A 21 -6.37 -12.34 -14.26
CA GLY A 21 -6.48 -12.16 -15.72
C GLY A 21 -7.75 -11.38 -16.09
N ALA A 22 -7.93 -11.04 -17.37
CA ALA A 22 -9.15 -10.37 -17.85
C ALA A 22 -10.43 -11.19 -17.54
N ASP A 23 -10.29 -12.52 -17.51
CA ASP A 23 -11.40 -13.46 -17.28
C ASP A 23 -11.67 -13.74 -15.79
N ALA A 24 -10.93 -13.12 -14.86
CA ALA A 24 -11.18 -13.28 -13.44
C ALA A 24 -12.47 -12.53 -13.05
N VAL A 25 -13.54 -13.30 -12.81
CA VAL A 25 -14.91 -12.83 -12.52
C VAL A 25 -15.10 -12.43 -11.04
N HIS A 26 -14.15 -12.76 -10.17
CA HIS A 26 -14.29 -12.47 -8.74
C HIS A 26 -14.44 -10.94 -8.49
N PRO A 27 -15.42 -10.47 -7.69
CA PRO A 27 -15.66 -9.04 -7.47
C PRO A 27 -14.42 -8.27 -7.01
N THR A 28 -13.62 -8.85 -6.11
CA THR A 28 -12.32 -8.30 -5.68
C THR A 28 -11.38 -8.01 -6.86
N ALA A 29 -11.31 -8.92 -7.84
CA ALA A 29 -10.42 -8.76 -8.99
C ALA A 29 -10.88 -7.59 -9.88
N ALA A 30 -12.20 -7.42 -10.07
CA ALA A 30 -12.74 -6.27 -10.78
C ALA A 30 -12.41 -4.96 -10.08
N THR A 31 -12.72 -4.84 -8.78
CA THR A 31 -12.42 -3.64 -7.99
C THR A 31 -10.94 -3.27 -8.02
N VAL A 32 -10.05 -4.25 -7.87
CA VAL A 32 -8.60 -4.04 -7.91
C VAL A 32 -8.13 -3.61 -9.30
N ARG A 33 -8.66 -4.20 -10.38
CA ARG A 33 -8.32 -3.78 -11.75
C ARG A 33 -8.77 -2.34 -12.02
N ASP A 34 -9.99 -2.00 -11.63
CA ASP A 34 -10.54 -0.66 -11.80
C ASP A 34 -9.68 0.37 -11.04
N PHE A 35 -9.30 0.05 -9.80
CA PHE A 35 -8.38 0.88 -9.02
C PHE A 35 -7.04 1.10 -9.76
N LEU A 36 -6.38 0.01 -10.19
CA LEU A 36 -5.10 0.11 -10.91
C LEU A 36 -5.24 0.90 -12.21
N GLN A 37 -6.33 0.69 -12.98
CA GLN A 37 -6.60 1.46 -14.19
C GLN A 37 -6.76 2.95 -13.89
N GLN A 38 -7.50 3.30 -12.83
CA GLN A 38 -7.63 4.70 -12.43
C GLN A 38 -6.28 5.31 -12.05
N VAL A 39 -5.44 4.61 -11.27
CA VAL A 39 -4.05 5.05 -10.96
C VAL A 39 -3.24 5.28 -12.24
N LEU A 40 -3.36 4.41 -13.24
CA LEU A 40 -2.66 4.55 -14.52
C LEU A 40 -3.12 5.78 -15.32
N ILE A 41 -4.41 6.11 -15.25
CA ILE A 41 -5.01 7.23 -15.97
C ILE A 41 -4.66 8.56 -15.29
N ILE A 42 -4.84 8.66 -13.97
CA ILE A 42 -4.58 9.89 -13.19
C ILE A 42 -3.10 10.12 -12.90
N CYS A 43 -2.70 11.27 -12.36
CA CYS A 43 -1.29 11.65 -12.20
C CYS A 43 -0.49 10.87 -11.12
N HIS A 44 -1.07 9.89 -10.44
CA HIS A 44 -0.40 9.14 -9.38
C HIS A 44 0.73 8.24 -9.92
N ARG A 45 1.70 7.97 -9.06
CA ARG A 45 2.90 7.19 -9.36
C ARG A 45 2.98 6.01 -8.40
N ALA A 46 3.46 4.87 -8.89
CA ALA A 46 3.69 3.69 -8.07
C ALA A 46 5.15 3.63 -7.64
N VAL A 47 5.39 3.25 -6.39
CA VAL A 47 6.71 3.11 -5.79
C VAL A 47 7.06 1.63 -5.74
N MET A 48 8.29 1.29 -6.12
CA MET A 48 8.86 -0.04 -5.96
C MET A 48 10.27 0.05 -5.39
N THR A 49 10.53 -0.78 -4.39
CA THR A 49 11.90 -1.14 -3.98
C THR A 49 12.30 -2.46 -4.64
N PRO A 50 13.60 -2.82 -4.67
CA PRO A 50 14.01 -4.16 -5.10
C PRO A 50 13.25 -5.29 -4.39
N ALA A 51 12.97 -5.14 -3.09
CA ALA A 51 12.20 -6.10 -2.30
C ALA A 51 10.74 -6.21 -2.77
N ILE A 52 10.01 -5.08 -2.88
CA ILE A 52 8.62 -5.05 -3.38
C ILE A 52 8.55 -5.62 -4.80
N ARG A 53 9.52 -5.26 -5.65
CA ARG A 53 9.60 -5.79 -7.01
C ARG A 53 9.78 -7.30 -7.00
N GLY A 54 10.63 -7.84 -6.13
CA GLY A 54 10.84 -9.28 -5.99
C GLY A 54 9.59 -10.03 -5.53
N GLU A 55 8.72 -9.41 -4.74
CA GLU A 55 7.42 -9.98 -4.39
C GLU A 55 6.44 -9.94 -5.55
N TRP A 56 6.38 -8.81 -6.27
CA TRP A 56 5.60 -8.69 -7.49
C TRP A 56 6.03 -9.72 -8.52
N ASP A 57 7.33 -9.88 -8.79
CA ASP A 57 7.82 -10.82 -9.79
C ASP A 57 7.42 -12.29 -9.47
N ARG A 58 7.26 -12.63 -8.19
CA ARG A 58 6.79 -13.95 -7.72
C ARG A 58 5.27 -14.14 -7.80
N HIS A 59 4.48 -13.06 -7.76
CA HIS A 59 3.06 -13.14 -7.44
C HIS A 59 2.13 -12.31 -8.34
N GLU A 60 2.66 -11.43 -9.18
CA GLU A 60 1.86 -10.56 -10.03
C GLU A 60 1.05 -11.37 -11.06
N SER A 61 -0.19 -10.94 -11.26
CA SER A 61 -1.01 -11.49 -12.34
C SER A 61 -0.52 -11.03 -13.72
N SER A 62 -1.04 -11.65 -14.78
CA SER A 62 -0.77 -11.20 -16.14
C SER A 62 -1.28 -9.78 -16.41
N PHE A 63 -2.38 -9.37 -15.76
CA PHE A 63 -2.88 -8.00 -15.81
C PHE A 63 -1.90 -7.03 -15.12
N ALA A 64 -1.49 -7.33 -13.87
CA ALA A 64 -0.59 -6.48 -13.10
C ALA A 64 0.75 -6.28 -13.81
N ARG A 65 1.27 -7.33 -14.47
CA ARG A 65 2.47 -7.23 -15.32
C ARG A 65 2.29 -6.25 -16.48
N LYS A 66 1.16 -6.32 -17.20
CA LYS A 66 0.84 -5.38 -18.29
C LYS A 66 0.71 -3.96 -17.76
N TRP A 67 0.00 -3.79 -16.64
CA TRP A 67 -0.17 -2.51 -15.97
C TRP A 67 1.17 -1.90 -15.54
N ARG A 68 2.06 -2.69 -14.93
CA ARG A 68 3.41 -2.27 -14.52
C ARG A 68 4.23 -1.78 -15.72
N ARG A 69 4.20 -2.50 -16.84
CA ARG A 69 4.85 -2.05 -18.09
C ARG A 69 4.30 -0.72 -18.59
N SER A 70 2.98 -0.52 -18.52
CA SER A 70 2.35 0.76 -18.88
C SER A 70 2.77 1.90 -17.93
N MET A 71 2.92 1.63 -16.63
CA MET A 71 3.44 2.61 -15.66
C MET A 71 4.88 3.02 -15.98
N VAL A 72 5.74 2.06 -16.36
CA VAL A 72 7.11 2.34 -16.82
C VAL A 72 7.11 3.21 -18.08
N ALA A 73 6.35 2.81 -19.12
CA ALA A 73 6.25 3.56 -20.37
C ALA A 73 5.76 5.00 -20.16
N LYS A 74 4.88 5.21 -19.18
CA LYS A 74 4.36 6.54 -18.81
C LYS A 74 5.23 7.26 -17.76
N ARG A 75 6.38 6.73 -17.37
CA ARG A 75 7.30 7.28 -16.33
C ARG A 75 6.64 7.47 -14.96
N LYS A 76 5.64 6.65 -14.67
CA LYS A 76 4.87 6.65 -13.40
C LYS A 76 5.34 5.60 -12.40
N LEU A 77 6.32 4.77 -12.75
CA LEU A 77 6.98 3.88 -11.80
C LEU A 77 8.22 4.57 -11.22
N ILE A 78 8.30 4.68 -9.90
CA ILE A 78 9.45 5.20 -9.16
C ILE A 78 10.15 4.02 -8.52
N ILE A 79 11.44 3.85 -8.82
CA ILE A 79 12.28 2.84 -8.19
C ILE A 79 13.09 3.52 -7.10
N LEU A 80 13.05 2.97 -5.88
CA LEU A 80 13.84 3.42 -4.75
C LEU A 80 14.72 2.28 -4.26
N ASP A 81 16.00 2.55 -4.08
CA ASP A 81 16.88 1.65 -3.34
C ASP A 81 16.98 2.16 -1.91
N LEU A 82 16.40 1.41 -0.97
CA LEU A 82 16.26 1.83 0.42
C LEU A 82 17.02 0.83 1.30
N PRO A 83 17.86 1.31 2.23
CA PRO A 83 18.39 0.44 3.26
C PRO A 83 17.27 -0.01 4.20
N GLU A 84 17.47 -1.18 4.80
CA GLU A 84 16.58 -1.70 5.81
C GLU A 84 16.53 -0.78 7.06
N ARG A 85 15.35 -0.48 7.58
CA ARG A 85 15.17 0.33 8.79
C ARG A 85 15.24 -0.56 10.03
N CYS A 86 16.47 -0.87 10.44
CA CYS A 86 16.74 -1.72 11.62
C CYS A 86 16.08 -1.19 12.89
N ASP A 87 16.01 0.13 13.05
CA ASP A 87 15.32 0.81 14.15
C ASP A 87 13.82 0.49 14.17
N LEU A 88 13.14 0.65 13.03
CA LEU A 88 11.71 0.38 12.90
C LEU A 88 11.40 -1.12 13.09
N ARG A 89 12.23 -2.00 12.53
CA ARG A 89 12.10 -3.45 12.69
C ARG A 89 12.27 -3.88 14.13
N THR A 90 13.25 -3.31 14.82
CA THR A 90 13.46 -3.57 16.26
C THR A 90 12.28 -3.08 17.08
N ALA A 91 11.72 -1.91 16.76
CA ALA A 91 10.54 -1.39 17.46
C ALA A 91 9.33 -2.32 17.32
N VAL A 92 9.06 -2.84 16.12
CA VAL A 92 7.99 -3.84 15.90
C VAL A 92 8.28 -5.16 16.61
N ASP A 93 9.54 -5.63 16.58
CA ASP A 93 9.93 -6.88 17.25
C ASP A 93 9.84 -6.78 18.78
N GLN A 94 10.10 -5.60 19.35
CA GLN A 94 9.95 -5.31 20.78
C GLN A 94 8.52 -4.93 21.18
N GLY A 95 7.63 -4.75 20.20
CA GLY A 95 6.24 -4.36 20.40
C GLY A 95 5.39 -5.38 21.15
N SER A 96 4.13 -5.03 21.38
CA SER A 96 3.20 -5.80 22.21
C SER A 96 2.59 -7.03 21.51
N ALA A 97 2.64 -7.06 20.17
CA ALA A 97 2.10 -8.13 19.35
C ALA A 97 2.68 -9.52 19.67
N SER A 98 1.89 -10.57 19.47
CA SER A 98 2.35 -11.95 19.59
C SER A 98 3.41 -12.29 18.54
N ARG A 99 4.16 -13.38 18.76
CA ARG A 99 5.19 -13.84 17.80
C ARG A 99 4.66 -14.03 16.37
N ASN A 100 3.45 -14.58 16.24
CA ASN A 100 2.84 -14.82 14.92
C ASN A 100 2.42 -13.52 14.24
N GLU A 101 1.91 -12.56 15.02
CA GLU A 101 1.54 -11.23 14.52
C GLU A 101 2.78 -10.45 14.11
N LYS A 102 3.84 -10.46 14.92
CA LYS A 102 5.16 -9.89 14.57
C LYS A 102 5.69 -10.48 13.27
N SER A 103 5.62 -11.79 13.10
CA SER A 103 6.06 -12.42 11.85
C SER A 103 5.26 -11.99 10.62
N ALA A 104 3.96 -11.70 10.78
CA ALA A 104 3.15 -11.14 9.69
C ALA A 104 3.59 -9.70 9.40
N MET A 105 3.70 -8.85 10.42
CA MET A 105 4.12 -7.45 10.28
C MET A 105 5.51 -7.31 9.66
N ILE A 106 6.48 -8.13 10.08
CA ILE A 106 7.85 -8.08 9.57
C ILE A 106 7.91 -8.31 8.06
N LYS A 107 7.03 -9.15 7.50
CA LYS A 107 6.95 -9.37 6.05
C LYS A 107 6.53 -8.09 5.34
N ASP A 108 5.52 -7.40 5.88
CA ASP A 108 4.96 -6.19 5.29
C ASP A 108 5.69 -4.90 5.69
N LEU A 109 6.72 -4.96 6.54
CA LEU A 109 7.52 -3.79 6.92
C LEU A 109 8.22 -3.14 5.73
N LEU A 110 8.57 -3.90 4.69
CA LEU A 110 9.11 -3.33 3.46
C LEU A 110 8.15 -2.34 2.77
N LEU A 111 6.83 -2.53 2.94
CA LEU A 111 5.82 -1.60 2.42
C LEU A 111 5.81 -0.30 3.24
N VAL A 112 5.90 -0.44 4.57
CA VAL A 112 5.98 0.65 5.54
C VAL A 112 7.25 1.49 5.31
N GLU A 113 8.40 0.85 5.18
CA GLU A 113 9.69 1.50 4.88
C GLU A 113 9.62 2.33 3.59
N ALA A 114 9.06 1.75 2.52
CA ALA A 114 8.86 2.45 1.26
C ALA A 114 7.86 3.61 1.37
N ALA A 115 6.82 3.46 2.20
CA ALA A 115 5.81 4.50 2.39
C ALA A 115 6.39 5.69 3.15
N ILE A 116 7.13 5.45 4.23
CA ILE A 116 7.83 6.49 5.01
C ILE A 116 8.83 7.26 4.13
N ALA A 117 9.54 6.57 3.24
CA ALA A 117 10.47 7.21 2.31
C ALA A 117 9.79 8.04 1.20
N THR A 118 8.45 8.02 1.12
CA THR A 118 7.69 8.69 0.06
C THR A 118 6.55 9.54 0.60
N ASP A 119 5.30 9.21 0.26
CA ASP A 119 4.13 10.01 0.60
C ASP A 119 3.24 9.29 1.63
N GLU A 120 3.80 8.31 2.37
CA GLU A 120 3.15 7.62 3.49
C GLU A 120 1.84 6.90 3.11
N ARG A 121 1.74 6.39 1.88
CA ARG A 121 0.51 5.77 1.34
C ARG A 121 0.74 4.34 0.89
N ILE A 122 0.03 3.41 1.52
CA ILE A 122 0.06 1.97 1.22
C ILE A 122 -1.31 1.52 0.72
N ILE A 123 -1.30 0.74 -0.37
CA ILE A 123 -2.45 0.06 -0.92
C ILE A 123 -2.22 -1.44 -0.84
N ALA A 124 -3.03 -2.12 -0.02
CA ALA A 124 -2.91 -3.56 0.23
C ALA A 124 -4.28 -4.16 0.58
N LEU A 125 -4.45 -5.47 0.37
CA LEU A 125 -5.70 -6.18 0.69
C LEU A 125 -5.74 -6.75 2.12
N ASP A 126 -4.60 -6.79 2.81
CA ASP A 126 -4.50 -7.40 4.14
C ASP A 126 -4.94 -6.40 5.22
N ASP A 127 -6.23 -6.41 5.57
CA ASP A 127 -6.76 -5.62 6.67
C ASP A 127 -6.30 -6.11 8.05
N LYS A 128 -5.86 -7.37 8.18
CA LYS A 128 -5.34 -7.89 9.45
C LYS A 128 -4.00 -7.24 9.77
N VAL A 129 -3.07 -7.23 8.82
CA VAL A 129 -1.76 -6.58 8.99
C VAL A 129 -1.92 -5.09 9.22
N LYS A 130 -2.85 -4.44 8.50
CA LYS A 130 -3.24 -3.05 8.75
C LYS A 130 -3.65 -2.82 10.21
N THR A 131 -4.52 -3.67 10.77
CA THR A 131 -4.95 -3.55 12.17
C THR A 131 -3.77 -3.71 13.14
N LEU A 132 -2.86 -4.65 12.88
CA LEU A 132 -1.67 -4.86 13.71
C LEU A 132 -0.75 -3.63 13.71
N PHE A 133 -0.43 -3.07 12.54
CA PHE A 133 0.33 -1.81 12.47
C PHE A 133 -0.44 -0.63 13.08
N GLY A 134 -1.77 -0.62 12.98
CA GLY A 134 -2.63 0.34 13.67
C GLY A 134 -2.42 0.31 15.18
N ALA A 135 -2.48 -0.87 15.80
CA ALA A 135 -2.25 -1.04 17.23
C ALA A 135 -0.84 -0.58 17.64
N GLU A 136 0.20 -1.01 16.92
CA GLU A 136 1.58 -0.65 17.22
C GLU A 136 1.89 0.84 16.94
N SER A 137 1.08 1.55 16.16
CA SER A 137 1.25 3.00 15.94
C SER A 137 1.06 3.86 17.20
N ARG A 138 0.46 3.29 18.25
CA ARG A 138 0.37 3.93 19.57
C ARG A 138 1.77 4.15 20.16
N GLU A 139 2.65 3.17 19.99
CA GLU A 139 4.01 3.19 20.55
C GLU A 139 5.06 3.61 19.51
N ILE A 140 4.84 3.34 18.22
CA ILE A 140 5.78 3.62 17.12
C ILE A 140 5.31 4.85 16.32
N PRO A 141 5.90 6.05 16.55
CA PRO A 141 5.42 7.29 15.97
C PRO A 141 5.41 7.32 14.44
N GLU A 142 6.37 6.66 13.79
CA GLU A 142 6.53 6.60 12.33
C GLU A 142 5.36 5.91 11.63
N LEU A 143 4.63 5.03 12.33
CA LEU A 143 3.46 4.38 11.76
C LEU A 143 2.24 5.30 11.74
N ARG A 144 2.20 6.33 12.59
CA ARG A 144 0.97 7.11 12.85
C ARG A 144 0.45 7.85 11.64
N THR A 145 1.35 8.31 10.76
CA THR A 145 1.02 9.11 9.58
C THR A 145 0.68 8.27 8.35
N ILE A 146 0.97 6.97 8.39
CA ILE A 146 0.77 6.08 7.25
C ILE A 146 -0.71 5.93 6.96
N ILE A 147 -1.10 6.27 5.74
CA ILE A 147 -2.41 6.02 5.16
C ILE A 147 -2.40 4.62 4.56
N TRP A 148 -3.26 3.73 5.08
CA TRP A 148 -3.38 2.36 4.61
C TRP A 148 -4.79 2.09 4.07
N ILE A 149 -4.90 1.87 2.77
CA ILE A 149 -6.19 1.71 2.08
C ILE A 149 -6.27 0.35 1.42
N ASN A 150 -7.31 -0.40 1.78
CA ASN A 150 -7.75 -1.57 1.02
C ASN A 150 -8.86 -1.13 0.05
N PRO A 151 -8.65 -1.21 -1.28
CA PRO A 151 -9.64 -0.71 -2.24
C PRO A 151 -10.95 -1.48 -2.24
N VAL A 152 -10.98 -2.68 -1.66
CA VAL A 152 -12.16 -3.55 -1.64
C VAL A 152 -13.02 -3.27 -0.42
N THR A 153 -12.41 -3.16 0.76
CA THR A 153 -13.14 -2.90 2.01
C THR A 153 -13.29 -1.41 2.34
N ASN A 154 -12.53 -0.54 1.65
CA ASN A 154 -12.54 0.90 1.83
C ASN A 154 -12.73 1.67 0.51
N PRO A 155 -13.95 1.69 -0.06
CA PRO A 155 -14.23 2.44 -1.29
C PRO A 155 -14.16 3.96 -1.09
N ALA A 156 -14.56 4.47 0.09
CA ALA A 156 -14.57 5.91 0.37
C ALA A 156 -13.15 6.50 0.42
N GLY A 157 -12.24 5.85 1.16
CA GLY A 157 -10.82 6.23 1.22
C GLY A 157 -10.12 6.07 -0.13
N THR A 158 -10.49 5.03 -0.90
CA THR A 158 -9.99 4.85 -2.27
C THR A 158 -10.36 6.01 -3.17
N LEU A 159 -11.62 6.43 -3.14
CA LEU A 159 -12.09 7.58 -3.92
C LEU A 159 -11.38 8.88 -3.49
N ALA A 160 -11.26 9.10 -2.18
CA ALA A 160 -10.54 10.25 -1.64
C ALA A 160 -9.05 10.26 -2.07
N LEU A 161 -8.40 9.09 -2.11
CA LEU A 161 -7.02 8.94 -2.57
C LEU A 161 -6.87 9.29 -4.04
N LEU A 162 -7.75 8.74 -4.89
CA LEU A 162 -7.72 8.99 -6.33
C LEU A 162 -7.99 10.47 -6.66
N LYS A 163 -8.82 11.14 -5.85
CA LYS A 163 -9.09 12.58 -5.99
C LYS A 163 -8.02 13.49 -5.35
N GLY A 164 -7.12 12.94 -4.53
CA GLY A 164 -6.11 13.71 -3.80
C GLY A 164 -6.70 14.59 -2.70
N GLU A 165 -7.72 14.11 -2.00
CA GLU A 165 -8.43 14.87 -0.97
C GLU A 165 -7.66 14.93 0.36
N ALA A 166 -7.84 16.01 1.12
CA ALA A 166 -7.27 16.16 2.47
C ALA A 166 -7.93 15.25 3.51
N SER A 167 -9.12 14.71 3.20
CA SER A 167 -9.88 13.76 4.03
C SER A 167 -9.15 12.44 4.27
N LEU A 168 -8.02 12.20 3.58
CA LEU A 168 -7.19 11.02 3.75
C LEU A 168 -6.66 10.80 5.17
N ARG A 169 -6.53 11.86 5.99
CA ARG A 169 -6.01 11.75 7.36
C ARG A 169 -6.83 10.84 8.27
N GLN A 170 -8.13 10.66 8.01
CA GLN A 170 -8.98 9.74 8.77
C GLN A 170 -8.66 8.27 8.51
N TRP A 171 -7.91 7.97 7.44
CA TRP A 171 -7.48 6.62 7.04
C TRP A 171 -6.04 6.32 7.44
N THR A 172 -5.47 7.14 8.34
CA THR A 172 -4.15 6.88 8.92
C THR A 172 -4.23 5.74 9.93
N LEU A 173 -3.14 4.99 10.08
CA LEU A 173 -3.06 3.91 11.08
C LEU A 173 -3.42 4.38 12.49
N ALA A 174 -2.97 5.58 12.88
CA ALA A 174 -3.30 6.16 14.19
C ALA A 174 -4.75 6.62 14.33
N ALA A 175 -5.40 7.06 13.25
CA ALA A 175 -6.82 7.40 13.30
C ALA A 175 -7.66 6.14 13.50
N MET A 176 -7.32 5.07 12.77
CA MET A 176 -8.06 3.80 12.80
C MET A 176 -7.79 3.00 14.09
N SER A 177 -6.66 3.22 14.76
CA SER A 177 -6.39 2.62 16.07
C SER A 177 -7.21 3.22 17.21
N LYS A 178 -7.94 4.32 17.00
CA LYS A 178 -8.82 4.89 18.04
C LYS A 178 -10.16 4.18 18.15
N ASP A 179 -10.51 3.41 17.13
CA ASP A 179 -11.79 2.68 17.03
C ASP A 179 -11.69 1.21 17.52
N ILE A 180 -10.53 0.81 18.08
CA ILE A 180 -10.22 -0.54 18.60
C ILE A 180 -9.84 -0.44 20.07
#